data_AF-A0A527G9G2-F1
#
_entry.id   AF-A0A527G9G2-F1
#
_cell.length_a   1.000
_cell.length_b   1.000
_cell.length_c   1.000
_cell.angle_alpha   90.00
_cell.angle_beta   90.00
_cell.angle_gamma   90.00
#
_symmetry.space_group_name_H-M   'P 1'
#
loop_
_entity.id
_entity.type
_entity.pdbx_description
1 polymer ?
#
loop_
_entity_poly.entity_id
_entity_poly.type
_entity_poly.pdbx_seq_one_letter_code
_entity_poly.pdbx_strand_id
1 'polypeptide(L)'
;GYQFEHEFNENLTFRSNARYTHLSLDYAEVYGASLDPTADRTAFSVDGLSNRYAFDNQLQYDTGWDGIGSKTLFGVDYANDNTRESILSGTAGPIDINNPAYCGLSCINLGPYVNWRVKQQAVGVYAQEQLTFDDRWIVTLGGRWDRVHTTADYLDSGTQDDDTASAFTKR
;
A
#
# COMPACT_ATOMS: atom_id res chain seq x y z
N GLY A 1 -7.79 -4.90 -14.84
CA GLY A 1 -8.83 -4.88 -13.81
C GLY A 1 -10.18 -4.70 -14.47
N TYR A 2 -11.24 -4.57 -13.68
CA TYR A 2 -12.57 -4.22 -14.19
C TYR A 2 -13.28 -3.25 -13.24
N GLN A 3 -14.30 -2.59 -13.76
CA GLN A 3 -15.30 -1.86 -13.00
C GLN A 3 -16.66 -2.32 -13.50
N PHE A 4 -17.52 -2.72 -12.58
CA PHE A 4 -18.86 -3.21 -12.84
C PHE A 4 -19.84 -2.44 -11.99
N GLU A 5 -20.97 -2.09 -12.58
CA GLU A 5 -22.06 -1.40 -11.92
C GLU A 5 -23.38 -2.00 -12.39
N HIS A 6 -24.29 -2.19 -11.45
CA HIS A 6 -25.63 -2.64 -11.73
C HIS A 6 -26.62 -1.90 -10.84
N GLU A 7 -27.51 -1.15 -11.49
CA GLU A 7 -28.67 -0.51 -10.86
C GLU A 7 -29.82 -1.53 -10.88
N PHE A 8 -30.18 -2.05 -9.71
CA PHE A 8 -31.32 -2.96 -9.60
C PHE A 8 -32.65 -2.19 -9.73
N ASN A 9 -32.67 -0.94 -9.26
CA ASN A 9 -33.75 0.02 -9.40
C ASN A 9 -33.21 1.44 -9.11
N GLU A 10 -34.11 2.43 -9.06
CA GLU A 10 -33.83 3.84 -8.78
C GLU A 10 -33.13 4.12 -7.43
N ASN A 11 -33.22 3.19 -6.47
CA ASN A 11 -32.71 3.37 -5.12
C ASN A 11 -31.54 2.44 -4.79
N LEU A 12 -31.37 1.31 -5.48
CA LEU A 12 -30.41 0.27 -5.12
C LEU A 12 -29.40 0.02 -6.22
N THR A 13 -28.12 0.31 -5.94
CA THR A 13 -27.00 0.12 -6.86
C THR A 13 -25.94 -0.78 -6.25
N PHE A 14 -25.43 -1.72 -7.05
CA PHE A 14 -24.26 -2.52 -6.71
C PHE A 14 -23.08 -2.14 -7.59
N ARG A 15 -21.89 -2.01 -6.99
CA ARG A 15 -20.63 -1.71 -7.68
C ARG A 15 -19.61 -2.78 -7.30
N SER A 16 -18.84 -3.25 -8.28
CA SER A 16 -17.71 -4.15 -8.05
C SER A 16 -16.51 -3.70 -8.85
N ASN A 17 -15.41 -3.47 -8.16
CA ASN A 17 -14.18 -2.97 -8.74
C ASN A 17 -13.06 -3.98 -8.47
N ALA A 18 -12.26 -4.27 -9.48
CA ALA A 18 -11.08 -5.10 -9.33
C ALA A 18 -9.87 -4.49 -10.04
N ARG A 19 -8.72 -4.53 -9.37
CA ARG A 19 -7.45 -4.09 -9.92
C ARG A 19 -6.38 -5.14 -9.66
N TYR A 20 -5.63 -5.45 -10.71
CA TYR A 20 -4.36 -6.13 -10.61
C TYR A 20 -3.27 -5.10 -10.91
N THR A 21 -2.23 -5.08 -10.09
CA THR A 21 -1.05 -4.24 -10.26
C THR A 21 0.18 -5.13 -10.24
N HIS A 22 1.02 -4.97 -11.25
CA HIS A 22 2.35 -5.55 -11.31
C HIS A 22 3.38 -4.43 -11.27
N LEU A 23 4.38 -4.56 -10.41
CA LEU A 23 5.46 -3.61 -10.26
C LEU A 23 6.79 -4.37 -10.26
N SER A 24 7.69 -4.01 -11.16
CA SER A 24 9.10 -4.38 -11.10
C SER A 24 9.92 -3.16 -10.73
N LEU A 25 10.85 -3.32 -9.80
CA LEU A 25 11.78 -2.29 -9.36
C LEU A 25 13.20 -2.79 -9.60
N ASP A 26 13.95 -2.04 -10.39
CA ASP A 26 15.42 -2.12 -10.44
C ASP A 26 15.92 -0.77 -9.95
N TYR A 27 16.52 -0.77 -8.77
CA TYR A 27 16.95 0.42 -8.08
C TYR A 27 18.40 0.28 -7.64
N ALA A 28 19.19 1.31 -7.90
CA ALA A 28 20.54 1.44 -7.37
C ALA A 28 20.81 2.91 -7.07
N GLU A 29 21.36 3.16 -5.89
CA GLU A 29 21.66 4.51 -5.44
C GLU A 29 22.93 4.52 -4.59
N VAL A 30 23.66 5.62 -4.69
CA VAL A 30 24.66 6.02 -3.69
C VAL A 30 24.18 7.33 -3.09
N TYR A 31 23.97 7.36 -1.78
CA TYR A 31 23.45 8.53 -1.08
C TYR A 31 24.21 8.79 0.21
N GLY A 32 24.11 10.04 0.67
CA GLY A 32 24.72 10.53 1.90
C GLY A 32 26.23 10.62 1.82
N ALA A 33 26.74 11.85 1.71
CA ALA A 33 28.08 12.20 2.19
C ALA A 33 27.90 13.04 3.45
N SER A 34 28.76 12.80 4.45
CA SER A 34 29.05 13.80 5.46
C SER A 34 29.57 15.08 4.78
N LEU A 35 29.56 16.22 5.48
CA LEU A 35 30.34 17.39 5.01
C LEU A 35 31.85 17.10 5.02
N ASP A 36 32.27 16.04 5.71
CA ASP A 36 33.61 15.48 5.63
C ASP A 36 33.81 14.72 4.31
N PRO A 37 34.63 15.24 3.38
CA PRO A 37 34.87 14.63 2.07
C PRO A 37 35.70 13.34 2.16
N THR A 38 36.18 12.95 3.34
CA THR A 38 36.92 11.69 3.55
C THR A 38 36.04 10.55 4.01
N ALA A 39 34.78 10.84 4.37
CA ALA A 39 33.83 9.82 4.80
C ALA A 39 33.31 9.00 3.61
N ASP A 40 33.22 7.69 3.82
CA ASP A 40 32.50 6.81 2.90
C ASP A 40 31.02 7.22 2.82
N ARG A 41 30.46 7.05 1.63
CA ARG A 41 29.04 7.19 1.36
C ARG A 41 28.33 5.86 1.51
N THR A 42 27.01 5.89 1.57
CA THR A 42 26.20 4.68 1.60
C THR A 42 25.74 4.28 0.19
N ALA A 43 25.76 2.99 -0.10
CA ALA A 43 25.31 2.43 -1.37
C ALA A 43 24.22 1.37 -1.13
N PHE A 44 23.19 1.38 -1.97
CA PHE A 44 22.09 0.43 -1.94
C PHE A 44 21.71 -0.02 -3.34
N SER A 45 21.27 -1.27 -3.45
CA SER A 45 20.64 -1.83 -4.64
C SER A 45 19.44 -2.68 -4.23
N VAL A 46 18.34 -2.56 -4.98
CA VAL A 46 17.10 -3.32 -4.75
C VAL A 46 16.62 -3.89 -6.08
N ASP A 47 16.52 -5.22 -6.16
CA ASP A 47 15.68 -5.92 -7.14
C ASP A 47 14.36 -6.26 -6.46
N GLY A 48 13.28 -5.62 -6.90
CA GLY A 48 11.95 -5.74 -6.32
C GLY A 48 10.92 -6.22 -7.34
N LEU A 49 10.02 -7.09 -6.90
CA LEU A 49 8.84 -7.46 -7.68
C LEU A 49 7.63 -7.52 -6.76
N SER A 50 6.59 -6.76 -7.08
CA SER A 50 5.33 -6.76 -6.34
C SER A 50 4.15 -7.07 -7.25
N ASN A 51 3.28 -7.96 -6.77
CA ASN A 51 1.99 -8.24 -7.37
C ASN A 51 0.91 -7.94 -6.35
N ARG A 52 -0.04 -7.08 -6.73
CA ARG A 52 -1.20 -6.73 -5.89
C ARG A 52 -2.49 -7.05 -6.60
N TYR A 53 -3.37 -7.75 -5.92
CA TYR A 53 -4.78 -7.89 -6.28
C TYR A 53 -5.62 -7.10 -5.29
N ALA A 54 -6.54 -6.29 -5.79
CA ALA A 54 -7.47 -5.52 -4.97
C ALA A 54 -8.88 -5.68 -5.54
N PHE A 55 -9.84 -5.98 -4.66
CA PHE A 55 -11.25 -6.13 -4.97
C PHE A 55 -12.05 -5.29 -3.99
N ASP A 56 -13.09 -4.62 -4.48
CA ASP A 56 -13.97 -3.79 -3.67
C ASP A 56 -15.40 -3.94 -4.19
N ASN A 57 -16.30 -4.37 -3.31
CA ASN A 57 -17.70 -4.60 -3.62
C ASN A 57 -18.55 -3.70 -2.73
N GLN A 58 -19.44 -2.94 -3.34
CA GLN A 58 -20.23 -1.93 -2.68
C GLN A 58 -21.71 -2.11 -3.01
N LEU A 59 -22.54 -1.95 -2.00
CA LEU A 59 -23.99 -1.87 -2.13
C LEU A 59 -24.42 -0.50 -1.60
N GLN A 60 -25.02 0.30 -2.46
CA GLN A 60 -25.53 1.63 -2.13
C GLN A 60 -27.05 1.62 -2.20
N TYR A 61 -27.69 2.16 -1.18
CA TYR A 61 -29.14 2.37 -1.12
C TYR A 61 -29.44 3.84 -0.83
N ASP A 62 -30.12 4.50 -1.77
CA ASP A 62 -30.52 5.90 -1.67
C ASP A 62 -32.04 5.97 -1.48
N THR A 63 -32.51 6.73 -0.51
CA THR A 63 -33.94 6.92 -0.24
C THR A 63 -34.21 8.28 0.38
N GLY A 64 -35.47 8.63 0.61
CA GLY A 64 -35.83 9.82 1.34
C GLY A 64 -37.24 9.79 1.92
N TRP A 65 -37.43 10.56 2.99
CA TRP A 65 -38.72 10.72 3.66
C TRP A 65 -38.76 12.07 4.37
N ASP A 66 -39.92 12.76 4.34
CA ASP A 66 -40.19 13.98 5.13
C ASP A 66 -39.06 15.02 5.16
N GLY A 67 -38.50 15.37 3.99
CA GLY A 67 -37.41 16.35 3.88
C GLY A 67 -36.02 15.81 4.24
N ILE A 68 -35.90 14.50 4.50
CA ILE A 68 -34.65 13.80 4.82
C ILE A 68 -34.26 12.93 3.64
N GLY A 69 -33.10 13.22 3.03
CA GLY A 69 -32.42 12.31 2.11
C GLY A 69 -31.49 11.38 2.87
N SER A 70 -31.48 10.10 2.53
CA SER A 70 -30.62 9.06 3.11
C SER A 70 -29.82 8.38 2.01
N LYS A 71 -28.53 8.23 2.24
CA LYS A 71 -27.59 7.52 1.38
C LYS A 71 -26.79 6.56 2.23
N THR A 72 -27.17 5.29 2.14
CA THR A 72 -26.51 4.18 2.83
C THR A 72 -25.53 3.51 1.88
N LEU A 73 -24.32 3.24 2.38
CA LEU A 73 -23.30 2.48 1.68
C LEU A 73 -22.81 1.35 2.59
N PHE A 74 -22.83 0.12 2.10
CA PHE A 74 -22.15 -1.02 2.71
C PHE A 74 -21.13 -1.57 1.72
N GLY A 75 -19.98 -2.02 2.20
CA GLY A 75 -19.01 -2.65 1.32
C GLY A 75 -18.04 -3.57 2.01
N VAL A 76 -17.43 -4.41 1.19
CA VAL A 76 -16.36 -5.34 1.55
C VAL A 76 -15.26 -5.23 0.52
N ASP A 77 -14.04 -4.98 0.99
CA ASP A 77 -12.84 -4.99 0.18
C ASP A 77 -11.86 -6.05 0.63
N TYR A 78 -11.03 -6.47 -0.32
CA TYR A 78 -9.95 -7.41 -0.11
C TYR A 78 -8.73 -6.98 -0.92
N ALA A 79 -7.57 -6.99 -0.28
CA ALA A 79 -6.28 -6.80 -0.94
C ALA A 79 -5.33 -7.94 -0.61
N ASN A 80 -4.57 -8.37 -1.61
CA ASN A 80 -3.49 -9.33 -1.46
C ASN A 80 -2.25 -8.79 -2.17
N ASP A 81 -1.24 -8.46 -1.37
CA ASP A 81 0.06 -8.01 -1.82
C ASP A 81 1.07 -9.16 -1.67
N ASN A 82 1.91 -9.34 -2.67
CA ASN A 82 3.04 -10.26 -2.61
C ASN A 82 4.26 -9.58 -3.23
N THR A 83 5.16 -9.17 -2.37
CA THR A 83 6.37 -8.42 -2.72
C THR A 83 7.58 -9.29 -2.41
N ARG A 84 8.47 -9.49 -3.37
CA ARG A 84 9.82 -10.02 -3.12
C ARG A 84 10.81 -8.89 -3.33
N GLU A 85 11.83 -8.84 -2.50
CA GLU A 85 12.96 -7.92 -2.68
C GLU A 85 14.26 -8.63 -2.33
N SER A 86 15.26 -8.41 -3.18
CA SER A 86 16.66 -8.68 -2.86
C SER A 86 17.37 -7.35 -2.72
N ILE A 87 17.84 -7.05 -1.52
CA ILE A 87 18.50 -5.81 -1.17
C ILE A 87 19.97 -6.09 -0.92
N LEU A 88 20.82 -5.34 -1.60
CA LEU A 88 22.24 -5.23 -1.30
C LEU A 88 22.50 -3.88 -0.66
N SER A 89 23.38 -3.84 0.34
CA SER A 89 23.81 -2.60 0.98
C SER A 89 25.31 -2.59 1.20
N GLY A 90 25.87 -1.40 1.35
CA GLY A 90 27.28 -1.25 1.64
C GLY A 90 27.73 0.19 1.49
N THR A 91 28.96 0.37 1.03
CA THR A 91 29.58 1.69 0.94
C THR A 91 29.96 2.04 -0.49
N ALA A 92 30.05 3.34 -0.74
CA ALA A 92 30.80 3.88 -1.85
C ALA A 92 31.90 4.77 -1.31
N GLY A 93 33.08 4.75 -1.94
CA GLY A 93 34.21 5.57 -1.50
C GLY A 93 33.88 7.07 -1.43
N PRO A 94 34.70 7.84 -0.68
CA PRO A 94 34.49 9.27 -0.44
C PRO A 94 34.36 10.11 -1.71
N ILE A 95 33.72 11.27 -1.60
CA ILE A 95 33.65 12.26 -2.68
C ILE A 95 33.73 13.68 -2.10
N ASP A 96 34.55 14.53 -2.72
CA ASP A 96 34.56 15.96 -2.40
C ASP A 96 33.27 16.62 -2.94
N ILE A 97 32.45 17.13 -2.04
CA ILE A 97 31.17 17.76 -2.38
C ILE A 97 31.32 19.11 -3.10
N ASN A 98 32.46 19.79 -2.92
CA ASN A 98 32.73 21.08 -3.56
C ASN A 98 33.39 20.88 -4.94
N ASN A 99 34.03 19.73 -5.16
CA ASN A 99 34.68 19.39 -6.43
C ASN A 99 34.64 17.86 -6.69
N PRO A 100 33.48 17.32 -7.12
CA PRO A 100 33.26 15.88 -7.19
C PRO A 100 34.03 15.19 -8.32
N ALA A 101 34.78 14.14 -7.97
CA ALA A 101 35.39 13.21 -8.90
C ALA A 101 34.70 11.83 -8.79
N TYR A 102 33.93 11.46 -9.80
CA TYR A 102 33.16 10.20 -9.79
C TYR A 102 34.04 8.99 -10.13
N CYS A 103 34.04 8.00 -9.25
CA CYS A 103 34.76 6.72 -9.42
C CYS A 103 34.01 5.70 -10.32
N GLY A 104 32.75 5.96 -10.67
CA GLY A 104 31.86 4.96 -11.28
C GLY A 104 31.55 3.82 -10.31
N LEU A 105 31.58 2.57 -10.80
CA LEU A 105 31.30 1.38 -9.98
C LEU A 105 32.52 0.91 -9.16
N SER A 106 33.73 1.40 -9.44
CA SER A 106 34.95 0.84 -8.87
C SER A 106 35.15 1.14 -7.38
N CYS A 107 34.48 2.16 -6.85
CA CYS A 107 34.51 2.46 -5.42
C CYS A 107 33.26 1.99 -4.68
N ILE A 108 32.38 1.23 -5.31
CA ILE A 108 31.18 0.67 -4.68
C ILE A 108 31.49 -0.73 -4.17
N ASN A 109 31.20 -0.98 -2.91
CA ASN A 109 31.29 -2.29 -2.28
C ASN A 109 29.94 -2.65 -1.66
N LEU A 110 29.27 -3.64 -2.25
CA LEU A 110 27.95 -4.09 -1.82
C LEU A 110 28.04 -5.53 -1.28
N GLY A 111 27.34 -5.77 -0.18
CA GLY A 111 27.08 -7.11 0.36
C GLY A 111 25.58 -7.40 0.44
N PRO A 112 25.19 -8.67 0.63
CA PRO A 112 23.80 -9.01 0.92
C PRO A 112 23.30 -8.30 2.18
N TYR A 113 22.12 -7.69 2.11
CA TYR A 113 21.48 -7.07 3.28
C TYR A 113 20.25 -7.85 3.72
N VAL A 114 19.27 -7.98 2.84
CA VAL A 114 18.08 -8.81 3.08
C VAL A 114 17.60 -9.40 1.76
N ASN A 115 17.12 -10.63 1.80
CA ASN A 115 16.40 -11.23 0.69
C ASN A 115 15.12 -11.84 1.24
N TRP A 116 13.98 -11.25 0.89
CA TRP A 116 12.72 -11.65 1.50
C TRP A 116 11.55 -11.68 0.53
N ARG A 117 10.47 -12.33 0.97
CA ARG A 117 9.16 -12.25 0.37
C ARG A 117 8.14 -11.90 1.45
N VAL A 118 7.52 -10.74 1.30
CA VAL A 118 6.45 -10.27 2.18
C VAL A 118 5.11 -10.44 1.48
N LYS A 119 4.19 -11.15 2.13
CA LYS A 119 2.79 -11.27 1.70
C LYS A 119 1.89 -10.58 2.71
N GLN A 120 0.96 -9.78 2.24
CA GLN A 120 -0.02 -9.12 3.08
C GLN A 120 -1.43 -9.33 2.53
N GLN A 121 -2.32 -9.82 3.37
CA GLN A 121 -3.72 -10.04 3.06
C GLN A 121 -4.56 -9.14 3.96
N ALA A 122 -5.30 -8.21 3.37
CA ALA A 122 -6.16 -7.28 4.08
C ALA A 122 -7.62 -7.51 3.67
N VAL A 123 -8.52 -7.61 4.65
CA VAL A 123 -9.97 -7.59 4.44
C VAL A 123 -10.57 -6.42 5.22
N GLY A 124 -11.44 -5.70 4.55
CA GLY A 124 -12.17 -4.57 5.12
C GLY A 124 -13.67 -4.77 5.00
N VAL A 125 -14.41 -4.48 6.06
CA VAL A 125 -15.87 -4.39 6.03
C VAL A 125 -16.25 -2.99 6.51
N TYR A 126 -17.06 -2.28 5.74
CA TYR A 126 -17.40 -0.90 6.05
C TYR A 126 -18.87 -0.60 5.80
N ALA A 127 -19.36 0.38 6.54
CA ALA A 127 -20.67 0.96 6.34
C ALA A 127 -20.60 2.48 6.55
N GLN A 128 -21.35 3.23 5.77
CA GLN A 128 -21.51 4.68 5.91
C GLN A 128 -22.96 5.06 5.66
N GLU A 129 -23.47 5.95 6.48
CA GLU A 129 -24.77 6.58 6.32
C GLU A 129 -24.59 8.08 6.19
N GLN A 130 -25.17 8.69 5.17
CA GLN A 130 -25.26 10.13 5.02
C GLN A 130 -26.73 10.57 5.00
N LEU A 131 -27.11 11.37 5.99
CA LEU A 131 -28.43 11.98 6.09
C LEU A 131 -28.35 13.46 5.73
N THR A 132 -29.23 13.91 4.84
CA THR A 132 -29.36 15.30 4.43
C THR A 132 -30.73 15.81 4.85
N PHE A 133 -30.78 16.80 5.73
CA PHE A 133 -32.02 17.38 6.26
C PHE A 133 -32.32 18.71 5.57
N ASP A 134 -33.48 18.77 4.91
CA ASP A 134 -34.00 19.92 4.16
C ASP A 134 -32.95 20.58 3.25
N ASP A 135 -32.06 19.79 2.65
CA ASP A 135 -30.95 20.26 1.81
C ASP A 135 -30.01 21.28 2.48
N ARG A 136 -30.03 21.37 3.81
CA ARG A 136 -29.30 22.37 4.60
C ARG A 136 -28.27 21.78 5.54
N TRP A 137 -28.55 20.61 6.10
CA TRP A 137 -27.69 19.97 7.09
C TRP A 137 -27.33 18.56 6.65
N ILE A 138 -26.04 18.24 6.67
CA ILE A 138 -25.54 16.90 6.34
C ILE A 138 -24.93 16.30 7.60
N VAL A 139 -25.41 15.11 7.97
CA VAL A 139 -24.83 14.29 9.03
C VAL A 139 -24.29 13.02 8.37
N THR A 140 -23.06 12.66 8.69
CA THR A 140 -22.44 11.43 8.19
C THR A 140 -21.95 10.61 9.36
N LEU A 141 -22.30 9.33 9.37
CA LEU A 141 -21.84 8.34 10.34
C LEU A 141 -21.20 7.20 9.58
N GLY A 142 -20.01 6.78 9.99
CA GLY A 142 -19.27 5.72 9.32
C GLY A 142 -18.54 4.81 10.29
N GLY A 143 -18.45 3.54 9.91
CA GLY A 143 -17.69 2.53 10.61
C GLY A 143 -16.97 1.61 9.64
N ARG A 144 -15.77 1.18 10.02
CA ARG A 144 -14.98 0.21 9.26
C ARG A 144 -14.23 -0.71 10.20
N TRP A 145 -14.28 -2.00 9.91
CA TRP A 145 -13.41 -2.99 10.53
C TRP A 145 -12.42 -3.51 9.50
N ASP A 146 -11.15 -3.54 9.88
CA ASP A 146 -10.06 -4.05 9.08
C ASP A 146 -9.39 -5.22 9.80
N ARG A 147 -8.99 -6.23 9.03
CA ARG A 147 -8.07 -7.29 9.48
C ARG A 147 -6.99 -7.49 8.44
N VAL A 148 -5.74 -7.45 8.89
CA VAL A 148 -4.56 -7.61 8.05
C VAL A 148 -3.73 -8.74 8.61
N HIS A 149 -3.36 -9.69 7.74
CA HIS A 149 -2.39 -10.72 8.04
C HIS A 149 -1.17 -10.52 7.17
N THR A 150 0.01 -10.54 7.77
CA THR A 150 1.28 -10.35 7.08
C THR A 150 2.20 -11.52 7.38
N THR A 151 2.88 -12.02 6.36
CA THR A 151 3.94 -13.03 6.48
C THR A 151 5.19 -12.50 5.79
N ALA A 152 6.34 -12.61 6.44
CA ALA A 152 7.65 -12.29 5.89
C ALA A 152 8.52 -13.56 5.87
N ASP A 153 8.78 -14.07 4.67
CA ASP A 153 9.72 -15.16 4.42
C ASP A 153 11.12 -14.57 4.16
N TYR A 154 12.10 -14.86 5.02
CA TYR A 154 13.50 -14.47 4.81
C TYR A 154 14.22 -15.60 4.05
N LEU A 155 14.48 -15.37 2.75
CA LEU A 155 14.98 -16.37 1.81
C LEU A 155 16.47 -16.66 1.96
N ASP A 156 17.20 -15.75 2.61
CA ASP A 156 18.61 -15.87 2.95
C ASP A 156 18.85 -16.74 4.20
N SER A 157 18.00 -16.60 5.23
CA SER A 157 18.09 -17.39 6.48
C SER A 157 17.19 -18.63 6.49
N GLY A 158 16.14 -18.66 5.67
CA GLY A 158 15.08 -19.66 5.70
C GLY A 158 14.08 -19.49 6.84
N THR A 159 14.11 -18.35 7.56
CA THR A 159 13.18 -18.06 8.66
C THR A 159 11.89 -17.40 8.15
N GLN A 160 10.83 -17.46 8.96
CA GLN A 160 9.55 -16.84 8.67
C GLN A 160 9.02 -16.15 9.92
N ASP A 161 8.48 -14.95 9.74
CA ASP A 161 7.67 -14.25 10.73
C ASP A 161 6.26 -14.04 10.18
N ASP A 162 5.26 -14.04 11.05
CA ASP A 162 3.89 -13.67 10.71
C ASP A 162 3.21 -12.89 11.84
N ASP A 163 2.26 -12.04 11.47
CA ASP A 163 1.42 -11.31 12.42
C ASP A 163 0.01 -11.09 11.86
N THR A 164 -0.96 -10.90 12.76
CA THR A 164 -2.32 -10.51 12.40
C THR A 164 -2.77 -9.34 13.27
N ALA A 165 -3.09 -8.23 12.61
CA ALA A 165 -3.71 -7.07 13.25
C ALA A 165 -5.18 -6.94 12.85
N SER A 166 -6.00 -6.43 13.76
CA SER A 166 -7.36 -6.00 13.43
C SER A 166 -7.76 -4.77 14.22
N ALA A 167 -8.58 -3.91 13.62
CA ALA A 167 -9.02 -2.67 14.24
C ALA A 167 -10.41 -2.25 13.73
N PHE A 168 -11.16 -1.55 14.57
CA PHE A 168 -12.39 -0.87 14.19
C PHE A 168 -12.20 0.65 14.26
N THR A 169 -12.53 1.34 13.17
CA THR A 169 -12.48 2.80 13.07
C THR A 169 -13.89 3.33 12.87
N LYS A 170 -14.22 4.45 13.51
CA LYS A 170 -15.53 5.11 13.40
C LYS A 170 -15.37 6.62 13.28
N ARG A 171 -16.28 7.27 12.57
CA ARG A 171 -16.35 8.73 12.42
C ARG A 171 -17.79 9.20 12.31
#